data_AF-F2UP51-F1
#
_entry.id   AF-F2UP51-F1
#
_cell.length_a   1.000
_cell.length_b   1.000
_cell.length_c   1.000
_cell.angle_alpha   90.00
_cell.angle_beta   90.00
_cell.angle_gamma   90.00
#
_symmetry.space_group_name_H-M   'P 1'
#
loop_
_entity.id
_entity.type
_entity.pdbx_description
1 polymer ?
#
loop_
_entity_poly.entity_id
_entity_poly.type
_entity_poly.pdbx_seq_one_letter_code
_entity_poly.pdbx_strand_id
1 'polypeptide(L)' 'MGGLKVDPAIERWGAMRETTVRHFRITPKTARQGFLWGLVVPLIIYEGAISEMKKRAVARGEEVPKFPSFFQ' A
#
# COMPACT_ATOMS: atom_id res chain seq x y z
N MET A 1 9.44 19.99 39.26
CA MET A 1 9.39 19.43 37.89
C MET A 1 8.88 18.00 38.00
N GLY A 2 7.66 17.73 37.54
CA GLY A 2 7.09 16.38 37.58
C GLY A 2 7.79 15.50 36.54
N GLY A 3 8.52 14.48 37.00
CA GLY A 3 9.19 13.53 36.11
C GLY A 3 8.18 12.64 35.38
N LEU A 4 8.56 12.19 34.18
CA LEU A 4 7.78 11.22 33.41
C LEU A 4 7.59 9.95 34.23
N LYS A 5 6.34 9.56 34.50
CA LYS A 5 6.05 8.27 35.13
C LYS A 5 6.20 7.17 34.08
N VAL A 6 7.30 6.44 34.13
CA VAL A 6 7.57 5.32 33.22
C VAL A 6 6.67 4.16 33.60
N ASP A 7 5.78 3.78 32.69
CA ASP A 7 4.97 2.57 32.81
C ASP A 7 5.61 1.44 32.00
N PRO A 8 6.02 0.32 32.64
CA PRO A 8 6.71 -0.76 31.96
C PRO A 8 5.85 -1.47 30.90
N ALA A 9 4.52 -1.36 30.94
CA ALA A 9 3.65 -1.91 29.91
C ALA A 9 3.68 -1.05 28.64
N ILE A 10 3.72 0.28 28.79
CA ILE A 10 3.80 1.23 27.67
C ILE A 10 5.13 1.06 26.93
N GLU A 11 6.23 0.99 27.68
CA GLU A 11 7.56 0.79 27.09
C GLU A 11 7.66 -0.53 26.32
N ARG A 12 7.09 -1.63 26.85
CA ARG A 12 7.07 -2.93 26.14
C ARG A 12 6.23 -2.89 24.88
N TRP A 13 5.08 -2.22 24.91
CA TRP A 13 4.23 -2.05 23.73
C TRP A 13 4.93 -1.21 22.65
N GLY A 14 5.61 -0.12 23.05
CA GLY A 14 6.44 0.68 22.17
C GLY A 14 7.56 -0.16 21.53
N ALA A 15 8.33 -0.86 22.35
CA ALA A 15 9.41 -1.74 21.90
C ALA A 15 8.93 -2.84 20.94
N MET A 16 7.73 -3.40 21.14
CA MET A 16 7.13 -4.38 20.22
C MET A 16 6.92 -3.79 18.83
N ARG A 17 6.39 -2.56 18.74
CA ARG A 17 6.13 -1.88 17.46
C ARG A 17 7.43 -1.50 16.77
N GLU A 18 8.38 -0.96 17.52
CA GLU A 18 9.69 -0.54 16.98
C GLU A 18 10.51 -1.73 16.47
N THR A 19 10.39 -2.90 17.11
CA THR A 19 11.14 -4.11 16.73
C THR A 19 10.36 -5.06 15.81
N THR A 20 9.25 -4.61 15.21
CA THR A 20 8.38 -5.45 14.36
C THR A 20 9.14 -6.08 13.19
N VAL A 21 10.05 -5.35 12.54
CA VAL A 21 10.82 -5.85 11.39
C VAL A 21 11.73 -7.03 11.76
N ARG A 22 12.35 -6.98 12.95
CA ARG A 22 13.26 -8.05 13.42
C ARG A 22 12.55 -9.39 13.62
N HIS A 23 11.25 -9.34 13.91
CA HIS A 23 10.43 -10.51 14.19
C HIS A 23 9.47 -10.86 13.04
N PHE A 24 9.55 -10.15 11.92
CA PHE A 24 8.69 -10.41 10.77
C PHE A 24 8.98 -11.77 10.16
N ARG A 25 7.92 -12.51 9.82
CA ARG A 25 8.02 -13.79 9.14
C ARG A 25 7.06 -13.84 7.96
N ILE A 26 7.56 -14.34 6.83
CA ILE A 26 6.73 -14.64 5.67
C ILE A 26 5.99 -15.94 5.98
N THR A 27 4.69 -15.81 6.17
CA THR A 27 3.74 -16.90 6.36
C THR A 27 2.73 -16.85 5.22
N PRO A 28 1.97 -17.92 4.94
CA PRO A 28 0.93 -17.86 3.91
C PRO A 28 -0.11 -16.75 4.12
N LYS A 29 -0.32 -16.30 5.36
CA LYS A 29 -1.18 -15.15 5.66
C LYS A 29 -0.50 -13.82 5.29
N THR A 30 0.70 -13.56 5.80
CA THR A 30 1.41 -12.30 5.56
C THR A 30 1.86 -12.16 4.11
N ALA A 31 2.20 -13.26 3.45
CA ALA A 31 2.49 -13.30 2.02
C ALA A 31 1.28 -12.90 1.17
N ARG A 32 0.09 -13.46 1.45
CA ARG A 32 -1.14 -13.07 0.76
C ARG A 32 -1.49 -11.60 0.96
N GLN A 33 -1.35 -11.10 2.19
CA GLN A 33 -1.59 -9.70 2.50
C GLN A 33 -0.60 -8.78 1.78
N GLY A 34 0.69 -9.13 1.79
CA GLY A 34 1.73 -8.38 1.08
C GLY A 34 1.53 -8.40 -0.43
N PHE A 35 1.16 -9.54 -1.01
CA PHE A 35 0.86 -9.66 -2.44
C PHE A 35 -0.37 -8.83 -2.83
N LEU A 36 -1.46 -8.94 -2.07
CA LEU A 36 -2.70 -8.21 -2.34
C LEU A 36 -2.47 -6.69 -2.29
N TRP A 37 -1.89 -6.20 -1.20
CA TRP A 37 -1.73 -4.76 -0.99
C TRP A 37 -0.51 -4.17 -1.71
N GLY A 38 0.57 -4.93 -1.86
CA GLY A 38 1.80 -4.48 -2.49
C GLY A 38 1.78 -4.55 -4.02
N LEU A 39 0.96 -5.42 -4.62
CA LEU A 39 0.93 -5.62 -6.06
C LEU A 39 -0.47 -5.52 -6.66
N VAL A 40 -1.41 -6.32 -6.17
CA VAL A 40 -2.74 -6.44 -6.79
C VAL A 40 -3.50 -5.11 -6.75
N VAL A 41 -3.58 -4.47 -5.59
CA VAL A 41 -4.31 -3.21 -5.43
C VAL A 41 -3.72 -2.07 -6.28
N PRO A 42 -2.40 -1.79 -6.24
CA PRO A 42 -1.80 -0.77 -7.10
C PRO A 42 -2.05 -0.99 -8.60
N LEU A 43 -1.94 -2.23 -9.08
CA LEU A 43 -2.20 -2.56 -10.49
C LEU A 43 -3.65 -2.28 -10.88
N ILE A 44 -4.62 -2.70 -10.07
CA ILE A 44 -6.04 -2.44 -10.34
C ILE A 44 -6.32 -0.93 -10.38
N ILE A 45 -5.75 -0.16 -9.45
CA ILE A 45 -5.94 1.30 -9.40
C ILE A 45 -5.34 1.97 -10.64
N TYR A 46 -4.12 1.58 -11.01
CA TYR A 46 -3.42 2.12 -12.17
C TYR A 46 -4.24 1.93 -13.46
N GLU A 47 -4.77 0.73 -13.65
CA GLU A 47 -5.58 0.39 -14.82
C GLU A 47 -6.93 1.12 -14.84
N GLY A 48 -7.58 1.20 -13.68
CA GLY A 48 -8.80 1.99 -13.51
C GLY A 48 -8.56 3.46 -13.88
N ALA A 49 -7.44 4.03 -13.42
CA ALA A 49 -7.07 5.40 -13.72
C ALA A 49 -6.81 5.62 -15.21
N ILE A 50 -6.06 4.72 -15.86
CA ILE A 50 -5.82 4.80 -17.30
C ILE A 50 -7.11 4.67 -18.09
N SER A 51 -7.97 3.70 -17.74
CA SER A 51 -9.26 3.50 -18.41
C SER A 51 -10.11 4.77 -18.35
N GLU A 52 -10.16 5.41 -17.18
CA GLU A 52 -10.87 6.66 -16.98
C GLU A 52 -10.26 7.82 -17.77
N MET A 53 -8.93 7.95 -17.78
CA MET A 53 -8.22 8.96 -18.58
C MET A 53 -8.49 8.80 -20.08
N LYS A 54 -8.47 7.56 -20.59
CA LYS A 54 -8.75 7.24 -22.00
C LYS A 54 -10.18 7.62 -22.37
N LYS A 55 -11.18 7.25 -21.56
CA LYS A 55 -12.59 7.63 -21.77
C LYS A 55 -12.77 9.14 -21.83
N ARG A 56 -12.09 9.87 -20.94
CA ARG A 56 -12.13 11.34 -20.90
C ARG A 56 -11.48 11.99 -22.10
N ALA A 57 -10.34 11.48 -22.57
CA ALA A 57 -9.68 11.98 -23.77
C ALA A 57 -10.59 11.84 -25.01
N VAL A 58 -11.20 10.66 -25.18
CA VAL A 58 -12.18 10.41 -26.25
C VAL A 58 -13.37 11.37 -26.15
N ALA A 59 -13.92 11.57 -24.95
CA ALA A 59 -15.04 12.50 -24.74
C ALA A 59 -14.70 13.96 -25.06
N ARG A 60 -13.43 14.37 -24.90
CA ARG A 60 -12.95 15.72 -25.25
C ARG A 60 -12.48 15.85 -26.70
N GLY A 61 -12.45 14.76 -27.46
CA GLY A 61 -11.85 14.75 -28.81
C GLY A 61 -10.33 14.97 -28.78
N GLU A 62 -9.68 14.72 -27.64
CA GLU A 62 -8.24 14.78 -27.48
C GLU A 62 -7.59 13.45 -27.89
N GLU A 63 -6.29 13.50 -28.19
CA GLU A 63 -5.53 12.28 -28.43
C GLU A 63 -5.48 11.39 -27.18
N VAL A 64 -5.67 10.08 -27.37
CA VAL A 64 -5.71 9.12 -26.27
C VAL A 64 -4.30 8.91 -25.73
N PRO A 65 -4.07 9.13 -24.41
CA PRO A 65 -2.75 8.92 -23.81
C PRO A 65 -2.30 7.47 -23.97
N LYS A 66 -1.08 7.29 -24.48
CA LYS A 66 -0.45 5.98 -24.72
C LYS A 66 0.29 5.52 -23.48
N PHE A 67 -0.45 5.12 -22.44
CA PHE A 67 0.13 4.46 -21.28
C PHE A 67 0.21 2.94 -21.49
N PRO A 68 1.29 2.29 -21.01
CA PRO A 68 1.38 0.84 -21.04
C PRO A 68 0.27 0.24 -20.17
N SER A 69 -0.42 -0.76 -20.70
CA SER A 69 -1.38 -1.57 -19.97
C SER A 69 -0.66 -2.83 -19.48
N PHE A 70 -0.82 -3.18 -18.21
CA PHE A 70 -0.31 -4.43 -17.67
C PHE A 70 -1.22 -5.62 -17.98
N PHE A 71 -2.50 -5.36 -18.25
CA PHE A 71 -3.44 -6.33 -18.77
C PHE A 71 -3.78 -5.92 -20.22
N GLN A 72 -3.19 -6.63 -21.19
CA GLN A 72 -3.35 -6.36 -22.62
C GLN A 72 -4.53 -7.13 -23.20
#